data_AF-A0A352RGR2-F1
#
_entry.id   AF-A0A352RGR2-F1
#
_cell.length_a   1.000
_cell.length_b   1.000
_cell.length_c   1.000
_cell.angle_alpha   90.00
_cell.angle_beta   90.00
_cell.angle_gamma   90.00
#
_symmetry.space_group_name_H-M   'P 1'
#
loop_
_entity.id
_entity.type
_entity.pdbx_description
1 polymer ?
#
loop_
_entity_poly.entity_id
_entity_poly.type
_entity_poly.pdbx_seq_one_letter_code
_entity_poly.pdbx_strand_id
1 'polypeptide(L)'
;AGIIVLLLGVSLAFVYDDLDYSIRGGFLVFGLVIGLLMQRTRFCFVRAFREPFLSGDGNAAKAVALAVIISVVGFSVLKWSDMKDWEDIVYAGFWFGSLVGGIIFGIGMSLAGGCASGSLWRAGEGHIKLWVALIAFALSGSYFREWLVESGWIMKLGEPLFIPDLIGWKMGILSICILMLLWYLIVSWNEATRKLVVV
;
A
#
# COMPACT_ATOMS: atom_id res chain seq x y z
N ALA A 1 -11.98 18.01 14.99
CA ALA A 1 -10.67 17.96 14.30
C ALA A 1 -10.79 17.43 12.87
N GLY A 2 -11.09 16.15 12.63
CA GLY A 2 -11.11 15.58 11.27
C GLY A 2 -12.06 16.26 10.26
N ILE A 3 -13.25 16.67 10.69
CA ILE A 3 -14.20 17.42 9.84
C ILE A 3 -13.67 18.81 9.47
N ILE A 4 -12.96 19.46 10.40
CA ILE A 4 -12.36 20.78 10.19
C ILE A 4 -11.23 20.67 9.15
N VAL A 5 -10.38 19.64 9.25
CA VAL A 5 -9.31 19.38 8.26
C VAL A 5 -9.89 19.07 6.89
N LEU A 6 -10.98 18.29 6.82
CA LEU A 6 -11.71 18.03 5.57
C LEU A 6 -12.25 19.31 4.94
N LEU A 7 -12.95 20.14 5.72
CA LEU A 7 -13.50 21.42 5.23
C LEU A 7 -12.39 22.36 4.76
N LEU A 8 -11.27 22.40 5.49
CA LEU A 8 -10.11 23.22 5.15
C LEU A 8 -9.41 22.73 3.88
N GLY A 9 -9.26 21.40 3.71
CA GLY A 9 -8.72 20.82 2.48
C GLY A 9 -9.63 20.98 1.27
N VAL A 10 -10.95 20.90 1.46
CA VAL A 10 -11.92 21.19 0.39
C VAL A 10 -11.88 22.67 0.01
N SER A 11 -11.78 23.58 0.98
CA SER A 11 -11.62 25.02 0.70
C SER A 11 -10.32 25.32 -0.06
N LEU A 12 -9.22 24.64 0.27
CA LEU A 12 -7.96 24.74 -0.47
C LEU A 12 -8.08 24.19 -1.89
N ALA A 13 -8.86 23.13 -2.10
CA ALA A 13 -9.07 22.60 -3.45
C ALA A 13 -9.78 23.60 -4.36
N PHE A 14 -10.77 24.33 -3.84
CA PHE A 14 -11.42 25.42 -4.58
C PHE A 14 -10.46 26.58 -4.91
N VAL A 15 -9.59 26.96 -3.96
CA VAL A 15 -8.55 27.97 -4.21
C VAL A 15 -7.53 27.50 -5.26
N TYR A 16 -7.21 26.20 -5.31
CA TYR A 16 -6.34 25.62 -6.34
C TYR A 16 -6.98 25.55 -7.72
N ASP A 17 -8.31 25.47 -7.78
CA ASP A 17 -9.09 25.51 -9.02
C ASP A 17 -9.10 26.94 -9.61
N ASP A 18 -9.24 27.97 -8.75
CA ASP A 18 -9.09 29.39 -9.14
C ASP A 18 -7.68 29.75 -9.65
N LEU A 19 -6.67 28.93 -9.34
CA LEU A 19 -5.27 29.13 -9.72
C LEU A 19 -4.83 28.28 -10.95
N ASP A 20 -5.79 27.71 -11.70
CA ASP A 20 -5.53 26.85 -12.89
C ASP A 20 -4.74 25.55 -12.58
N TYR A 21 -4.67 25.13 -11.30
CA TYR A 21 -4.00 23.91 -10.85
C TYR A 21 -4.98 22.79 -10.47
N SER A 22 -6.05 22.60 -11.26
CA SER A 22 -7.15 21.68 -10.96
C SER A 22 -6.69 20.23 -10.70
N ILE A 23 -5.66 19.73 -11.41
CA ILE A 23 -5.08 18.38 -11.19
C ILE A 23 -4.47 18.24 -9.78
N ARG A 24 -3.77 19.26 -9.29
CA ARG A 24 -3.13 19.24 -7.96
C ARG A 24 -4.19 19.35 -6.85
N GLY A 25 -5.26 20.12 -7.10
CA GLY A 25 -6.43 20.17 -6.22
C GLY A 25 -7.08 18.80 -6.05
N GLY A 26 -7.27 18.06 -7.15
CA GLY A 26 -7.78 16.69 -7.12
C GLY A 26 -6.96 15.74 -6.25
N PHE A 27 -5.63 15.75 -6.37
CA PHE A 27 -4.75 14.92 -5.54
C PHE A 27 -4.78 15.29 -4.06
N LEU A 28 -4.95 16.57 -3.74
CA LEU A 28 -5.07 17.03 -2.35
C LEU A 28 -6.34 16.48 -1.70
N VAL A 29 -7.49 16.59 -2.37
CA VAL A 29 -8.75 16.05 -1.88
C VAL A 29 -8.67 14.53 -1.72
N PHE A 30 -8.15 13.83 -2.73
CA PHE A 30 -8.01 12.39 -2.70
C PHE A 30 -7.08 11.91 -1.56
N GLY A 31 -5.93 12.56 -1.39
CA GLY A 31 -4.99 12.28 -0.31
C GLY A 31 -5.58 12.52 1.07
N LEU A 32 -6.39 13.57 1.23
CA LEU A 32 -7.06 13.88 2.49
C LEU A 32 -8.12 12.84 2.84
N VAL A 33 -8.96 12.46 1.87
CA VAL A 33 -9.98 11.41 2.05
C VAL A 33 -9.32 10.09 2.44
N ILE A 34 -8.27 9.67 1.73
CA ILE A 34 -7.53 8.44 2.06
C ILE A 34 -6.86 8.55 3.44
N GLY A 35 -6.21 9.66 3.75
CA GLY A 35 -5.56 9.87 5.04
C GLY A 35 -6.55 9.77 6.21
N LEU A 36 -7.74 10.35 6.07
CA LEU A 36 -8.80 10.27 7.07
C LEU A 36 -9.33 8.84 7.23
N LEU A 37 -9.57 8.13 6.11
CA LEU A 37 -9.99 6.74 6.12
C LEU A 37 -8.95 5.85 6.83
N MET A 38 -7.67 6.03 6.52
CA MET A 38 -6.56 5.28 7.12
C MET A 38 -6.42 5.55 8.62
N GLN A 39 -6.58 6.81 9.04
CA GLN A 39 -6.56 7.19 10.46
C GLN A 39 -7.72 6.53 11.22
N ARG A 40 -8.93 6.57 10.67
CA ARG A 40 -10.13 5.99 11.32
C ARG A 40 -10.10 4.47 11.39
N THR A 41 -9.63 3.83 10.34
CA THR A 41 -9.51 2.36 10.27
C THR A 41 -8.27 1.83 10.99
N ARG A 42 -7.35 2.72 11.43
CA ARG A 42 -6.03 2.36 11.97
C ARG A 42 -5.31 1.35 11.08
N PHE A 43 -5.33 1.63 9.78
CA PHE A 43 -4.82 0.72 8.75
C PHE A 43 -3.31 0.52 8.90
N CYS A 44 -2.88 -0.74 9.04
CA CYS A 44 -1.49 -1.12 9.22
C CYS A 44 -1.23 -2.52 8.66
N PHE A 45 -0.37 -2.64 7.65
CA PHE A 45 -0.03 -3.93 7.04
C PHE A 45 0.63 -4.89 8.03
N VAL A 46 1.47 -4.38 8.94
CA VAL A 46 2.10 -5.22 9.97
C VAL A 46 1.06 -5.83 10.90
N ARG A 47 0.02 -5.05 11.28
CA ARG A 47 -1.10 -5.57 12.07
C ARG A 47 -1.87 -6.62 11.28
N ALA A 48 -2.13 -6.38 9.99
CA ALA A 48 -2.82 -7.34 9.14
C ALA A 48 -2.08 -8.70 9.05
N PHE A 49 -0.75 -8.72 9.03
CA PHE A 49 0.00 -9.99 9.01
C PHE A 49 0.23 -10.60 10.40
N ARG A 50 0.37 -9.79 11.46
CA ARG A 50 0.69 -10.26 12.81
C ARG A 50 -0.52 -10.71 13.61
N GLU A 51 -1.62 -9.96 13.55
CA GLU A 51 -2.78 -10.14 14.41
C GLU A 51 -3.47 -11.51 14.27
N PRO A 52 -3.60 -12.09 13.06
CA PRO A 52 -4.21 -13.40 12.90
C PRO A 52 -3.48 -14.50 13.67
N PHE A 53 -2.15 -14.41 13.81
CA PHE A 53 -1.33 -15.41 14.48
C PHE A 53 -1.11 -15.13 15.97
N LEU A 54 -1.20 -13.89 16.41
CA LEU A 54 -0.91 -13.52 17.80
C LEU A 54 -2.18 -13.39 18.66
N SER A 55 -3.20 -12.70 18.14
CA SER A 55 -4.41 -12.37 18.92
C SER A 55 -5.64 -13.13 18.42
N GLY A 56 -5.55 -13.74 17.24
CA GLY A 56 -6.65 -14.43 16.58
C GLY A 56 -7.69 -13.49 15.94
N ASP A 57 -7.51 -12.17 16.04
CA ASP A 57 -8.36 -11.19 15.35
C ASP A 57 -7.94 -11.06 13.89
N GLY A 58 -8.79 -11.57 12.99
CA GLY A 58 -8.56 -11.58 11.55
C GLY A 58 -9.06 -10.33 10.83
N ASN A 59 -9.72 -9.39 11.51
CA ASN A 59 -10.43 -8.29 10.84
C ASN A 59 -9.52 -7.42 9.96
N ALA A 60 -8.33 -7.08 10.45
CA ALA A 60 -7.36 -6.28 9.69
C ALA A 60 -6.85 -7.03 8.45
N ALA A 61 -6.62 -8.33 8.56
CA ALA A 61 -6.15 -9.16 7.45
C ALA A 61 -7.22 -9.35 6.36
N LYS A 62 -8.47 -9.57 6.78
CA LYS A 62 -9.63 -9.65 5.87
C LYS A 62 -9.85 -8.33 5.12
N ALA A 63 -9.75 -7.20 5.82
CA ALA A 63 -9.89 -5.88 5.21
C ALA A 63 -8.82 -5.61 4.16
N VAL A 64 -7.55 -5.98 4.42
CA VAL A 64 -6.47 -5.86 3.43
C VAL A 64 -6.72 -6.76 2.21
N ALA A 65 -7.13 -8.01 2.42
CA ALA A 65 -7.42 -8.92 1.31
C ALA A 65 -8.54 -8.38 0.40
N LEU A 66 -9.64 -7.90 0.99
CA LEU A 66 -10.73 -7.25 0.24
C LEU A 66 -10.28 -5.98 -0.47
N ALA A 67 -9.48 -5.14 0.18
CA ALA A 67 -8.95 -3.92 -0.43
C ALA A 67 -8.09 -4.22 -1.67
N VAL A 68 -7.27 -5.27 -1.62
CA VAL A 68 -6.47 -5.71 -2.78
C VAL A 68 -7.37 -6.23 -3.90
N ILE A 69 -8.37 -7.05 -3.60
CA ILE A 69 -9.32 -7.56 -4.61
C ILE A 69 -10.04 -6.39 -5.31
N ILE A 70 -10.57 -5.45 -4.53
CA ILE A 70 -11.27 -4.26 -5.08
C ILE A 70 -10.31 -3.41 -5.91
N SER A 71 -9.07 -3.24 -5.45
CA SER A 71 -8.05 -2.46 -6.18
C SER A 71 -7.72 -3.11 -7.51
N VAL A 72 -7.47 -4.42 -7.54
CA VAL A 72 -7.16 -5.15 -8.77
C VAL A 72 -8.32 -5.04 -9.76
N VAL A 73 -9.55 -5.33 -9.33
CA VAL A 73 -10.74 -5.20 -10.19
C VAL A 73 -10.91 -3.77 -10.68
N GLY A 74 -10.73 -2.77 -9.81
CA GLY A 74 -10.82 -1.35 -10.16
C GLY A 74 -9.80 -0.93 -11.22
N PHE A 75 -8.54 -1.31 -11.05
CA PHE A 75 -7.50 -1.06 -12.05
C PHE A 75 -7.76 -1.80 -13.36
N SER A 76 -8.35 -2.99 -13.31
CA SER A 76 -8.75 -3.72 -14.50
C SER A 76 -9.86 -3.03 -15.27
N VAL A 77 -10.88 -2.52 -14.59
CA VAL A 77 -11.95 -1.75 -15.26
C VAL A 77 -11.39 -0.47 -15.88
N LEU A 78 -10.51 0.25 -15.17
CA LEU A 78 -9.89 1.47 -15.67
C LEU A 78 -9.08 1.24 -16.96
N LYS A 79 -8.27 0.16 -17.02
CA LYS A 79 -7.51 -0.18 -18.23
C LYS A 79 -8.41 -0.61 -19.40
N TRP A 80 -9.56 -1.24 -19.16
CA TRP A 80 -10.53 -1.56 -20.22
C TRP A 80 -11.35 -0.36 -20.69
N SER A 81 -11.53 0.66 -19.85
CA SER A 81 -12.22 1.90 -20.23
C SER A 81 -11.37 2.89 -21.02
N ASP A 82 -10.12 2.53 -21.37
CA ASP A 82 -9.16 3.35 -22.11
C ASP A 82 -8.85 4.73 -21.48
N MET A 83 -9.18 4.90 -20.20
CA MET A 83 -8.93 6.15 -19.46
C MET A 83 -7.45 6.36 -19.11
N LYS A 84 -6.60 5.33 -19.29
CA LYS A 84 -5.17 5.38 -18.98
C LYS A 84 -4.38 4.44 -19.91
N ASP A 85 -3.26 4.92 -20.43
CA ASP A 85 -2.39 4.17 -21.32
C ASP A 85 -1.95 2.82 -20.74
N TRP A 86 -1.88 1.83 -21.63
CA TRP A 86 -1.51 0.46 -21.29
C TRP A 86 -0.07 0.34 -20.77
N GLU A 87 0.79 1.29 -21.17
CA GLU A 87 2.23 1.35 -20.87
C GLU A 87 2.56 1.88 -19.46
N ASP A 88 1.60 2.49 -18.76
CA ASP A 88 1.77 2.83 -17.35
C ASP A 88 1.67 1.55 -16.51
N ILE A 89 2.79 0.84 -16.42
CA ILE A 89 2.96 -0.38 -15.64
C ILE A 89 3.95 -0.08 -14.51
N VAL A 90 3.52 -0.34 -13.27
CA VAL A 90 4.44 -0.33 -12.13
C VAL A 90 5.26 -1.60 -12.18
N TYR A 91 6.46 -1.51 -12.73
CA TYR A 91 7.40 -2.62 -12.80
C TYR A 91 7.92 -2.99 -11.41
N ALA A 92 7.32 -4.00 -10.78
CA ALA A 92 7.91 -4.66 -9.63
C ALA A 92 8.96 -5.66 -10.16
N GLY A 93 10.24 -5.40 -9.90
CA GLY A 93 11.30 -6.36 -10.21
C GLY A 93 11.09 -7.64 -9.41
N PHE A 94 10.78 -8.74 -10.07
CA PHE A 94 10.60 -10.03 -9.44
C PHE A 94 11.97 -10.70 -9.22
N TRP A 95 12.08 -11.53 -8.17
CA TRP A 95 13.28 -12.28 -7.75
C TRP A 95 14.09 -11.68 -6.58
N PHE A 96 15.37 -11.40 -6.80
CA PHE A 96 16.34 -11.19 -5.72
C PHE A 96 16.17 -9.82 -5.04
N GLY A 97 15.94 -8.77 -5.83
CA GLY A 97 15.73 -7.41 -5.35
C GLY A 97 14.49 -7.32 -4.46
N SER A 98 13.37 -7.91 -4.88
CA SER A 98 12.15 -7.92 -4.06
C SER A 98 12.29 -8.76 -2.79
N LEU A 99 13.03 -9.88 -2.84
CA LEU A 99 13.25 -10.74 -1.67
C LEU A 99 14.10 -10.02 -0.62
N VAL A 100 15.28 -9.53 -1.02
CA VAL A 100 16.21 -8.85 -0.12
C VAL A 100 15.63 -7.53 0.36
N GLY A 101 15.03 -6.74 -0.53
CA GLY A 101 14.37 -5.48 -0.19
C GLY A 101 13.20 -5.69 0.77
N GLY A 102 12.38 -6.73 0.55
CA GLY A 102 11.28 -7.09 1.44
C GLY A 102 11.74 -7.48 2.85
N ILE A 103 12.83 -8.23 2.97
CA ILE A 103 13.41 -8.60 4.28
C ILE A 103 13.93 -7.37 5.02
N ILE A 104 14.72 -6.52 4.35
CA ILE A 104 15.26 -5.29 4.95
C ILE A 104 14.11 -4.36 5.37
N PHE A 105 13.11 -4.20 4.51
CA PHE A 105 11.92 -3.40 4.80
C PHE A 105 11.14 -3.96 5.99
N GLY A 106 10.97 -5.30 6.07
CA GLY A 106 10.35 -5.97 7.21
C GLY A 106 11.05 -5.73 8.53
N ILE A 107 12.39 -5.84 8.55
CA ILE A 107 13.22 -5.53 9.73
C ILE A 107 13.11 -4.04 10.09
N GLY A 108 13.13 -3.16 9.09
CA GLY A 108 12.95 -1.71 9.32
C GLY A 108 11.58 -1.39 9.93
N MET A 109 10.51 -2.04 9.47
CA MET A 109 9.16 -1.85 10.02
C MET A 109 9.05 -2.27 11.49
N SER A 110 9.71 -3.37 11.88
CA SER A 110 9.69 -3.84 13.27
C SER A 110 10.47 -2.91 14.20
N LEU A 111 11.63 -2.39 13.76
CA LEU A 111 12.43 -1.42 14.50
C LEU A 111 11.75 -0.05 14.64
N ALA A 112 11.14 0.44 13.56
CA ALA A 112 10.42 1.72 13.57
C ALA A 112 9.12 1.66 14.40
N GLY A 113 8.54 0.47 14.56
CA GLY A 113 7.24 0.27 15.21
C GLY A 113 6.07 0.69 14.31
N GLY A 114 6.22 0.53 12.99
CA GLY A 114 5.24 0.99 12.00
C GLY A 114 5.53 0.58 10.56
N CYS A 115 4.47 0.34 9.78
CA CYS A 115 4.55 0.28 8.32
C CYS A 115 4.45 1.68 7.70
N ALA A 116 4.79 1.84 6.42
CA ALA A 116 4.76 3.15 5.73
C ALA A 116 3.41 3.87 5.90
N SER A 117 2.30 3.19 5.61
CA SER A 117 0.94 3.68 5.82
C SER A 117 0.66 4.03 7.28
N GLY A 118 1.03 3.15 8.21
CA GLY A 118 0.86 3.30 9.64
C GLY A 118 1.65 4.47 10.22
N SER A 119 2.82 4.75 9.67
CA SER A 119 3.69 5.84 10.10
C SER A 119 3.17 7.19 9.63
N LEU A 120 2.58 7.26 8.44
CA LEU A 120 2.07 8.49 7.85
C LEU A 120 0.92 9.11 8.66
N TRP A 121 -0.12 8.34 8.97
CA TRP A 121 -1.27 8.89 9.71
C TRP A 121 -0.93 9.13 11.20
N ARG A 122 -0.10 8.30 11.82
CA ARG A 122 0.36 8.51 13.21
C ARG A 122 1.32 9.70 13.34
N ALA A 123 2.13 9.98 12.31
CA ALA A 123 2.87 11.24 12.25
C ALA A 123 1.89 12.43 12.24
N GLY A 124 0.80 12.33 11.47
CA GLY A 124 -0.31 13.30 11.50
C GLY A 124 -1.00 13.46 12.86
N GLU A 125 -0.97 12.46 13.73
CA GLU A 125 -1.46 12.54 15.12
C GLU A 125 -0.46 13.19 16.11
N GLY A 126 0.75 13.53 15.65
CA GLY A 126 1.77 14.23 16.44
C GLY A 126 2.86 13.32 17.03
N HIS A 127 2.97 12.06 16.59
CA HIS A 127 4.02 11.17 17.08
C HIS A 127 5.41 11.53 16.51
N ILE A 128 6.18 12.38 17.22
CA ILE A 128 7.48 12.89 16.75
C ILE A 128 8.48 11.80 16.33
N LYS A 129 8.50 10.64 17.01
CA LYS A 129 9.35 9.49 16.61
C LYS A 129 9.09 9.06 15.17
N LEU A 130 7.83 9.11 14.73
CA LEU A 130 7.42 8.67 13.40
C LEU A 130 7.71 9.72 12.33
N TRP A 131 7.80 10.99 12.69
CA TRP A 131 8.26 12.03 11.76
C TRP A 131 9.69 11.74 11.31
N VAL A 132 10.58 11.45 12.26
CA VAL A 132 11.97 11.09 11.97
C VAL A 132 12.04 9.82 11.13
N ALA A 133 11.23 8.80 11.45
CA ALA A 133 11.18 7.57 10.68
C ALA A 133 10.71 7.78 9.24
N LEU A 134 9.72 8.64 9.00
CA LEU A 134 9.22 8.96 7.66
C LEU A 134 10.26 9.74 6.84
N ILE A 135 10.93 10.71 7.45
CA ILE A 135 11.97 11.49 6.76
C ILE A 135 13.14 10.56 6.39
N ALA A 136 13.60 9.74 7.32
CA ALA A 136 14.64 8.76 7.06
C ALA A 136 14.22 7.78 5.95
N PHE A 137 12.99 7.27 5.99
CA PHE A 137 12.45 6.37 4.97
C PHE A 137 12.39 7.02 3.58
N ALA A 138 11.92 8.26 3.49
CA ALA A 138 11.83 9.01 2.23
C ALA A 138 13.22 9.29 1.64
N LEU A 139 14.16 9.76 2.47
CA LEU A 139 15.53 10.04 2.04
C LEU A 139 16.26 8.76 1.63
N SER A 140 16.24 7.73 2.47
CA SER A 140 16.91 6.46 2.15
C SER A 140 16.35 5.83 0.89
N GLY A 141 15.02 5.87 0.70
CA GLY A 141 14.37 5.35 -0.50
C GLY A 141 14.78 6.10 -1.76
N SER A 142 14.83 7.44 -1.70
CA SER A 142 15.23 8.27 -2.83
C SER A 142 16.70 8.06 -3.21
N TYR A 143 17.61 8.19 -2.24
CA TYR A 143 19.05 8.01 -2.48
C TYR A 143 19.39 6.60 -2.95
N PHE A 144 18.79 5.57 -2.34
CA PHE A 144 19.04 4.20 -2.74
C PHE A 144 18.52 3.93 -4.15
N ARG A 145 17.37 4.50 -4.53
CA ARG A 145 16.83 4.34 -5.89
C ARG A 145 17.71 5.02 -6.94
N GLU A 146 18.18 6.24 -6.68
CA GLU A 146 19.12 6.92 -7.59
C GLU A 146 20.42 6.12 -7.74
N TRP A 147 21.01 5.66 -6.63
CA TRP A 147 22.20 4.81 -6.67
C TRP A 147 21.97 3.51 -7.44
N LEU A 148 20.81 2.89 -7.32
CA LEU A 148 20.47 1.65 -8.02
C LEU A 148 20.35 1.84 -9.55
N VAL A 149 19.90 3.02 -9.96
CA VAL A 149 19.80 3.42 -11.37
C VAL A 149 21.18 3.73 -11.95
N GLU A 150 21.98 4.56 -11.27
CA GLU A 150 23.33 4.92 -11.74
C GLU A 150 24.27 3.72 -11.81
N SER A 151 24.18 2.83 -10.83
CA SER A 151 25.05 1.66 -10.74
C SER A 151 24.68 0.56 -11.75
N GLY A 152 23.51 0.64 -12.40
CA GLY A 152 23.02 -0.36 -13.37
C GLY A 152 22.60 -1.69 -12.73
N TRP A 153 22.59 -1.80 -11.40
CA TRP A 153 22.20 -3.02 -10.69
C TRP A 153 20.69 -3.28 -10.76
N ILE A 154 19.89 -2.26 -11.09
CA ILE A 154 18.44 -2.39 -11.25
C ILE A 154 18.06 -3.54 -12.21
N MET A 155 18.81 -3.72 -13.30
CA MET A 155 18.58 -4.77 -14.30
C MET A 155 19.06 -6.16 -13.87
N LYS A 156 20.00 -6.25 -12.91
CA LYS A 156 20.51 -7.53 -12.38
C LYS A 156 19.73 -8.04 -11.17
N LEU A 157 19.03 -7.14 -10.47
CA LEU A 157 18.31 -7.46 -9.24
C LEU A 157 16.97 -8.12 -9.48
N GLY A 158 16.40 -8.02 -10.68
CA GLY A 158 15.18 -8.74 -11.04
C GLY A 158 14.64 -8.30 -12.39
N GLU A 159 13.97 -9.22 -13.08
CA GLU A 159 13.24 -8.90 -14.30
C GLU A 159 11.86 -8.33 -13.94
N PRO A 160 11.38 -7.30 -14.66
CA PRO A 160 10.03 -6.79 -14.50
C PRO A 160 9.03 -7.86 -14.96
N LEU A 161 8.49 -8.63 -14.02
CA LEU A 161 7.57 -9.72 -14.34
C LEU A 161 6.14 -9.27 -14.07
N PHE A 162 5.36 -9.11 -15.14
CA PHE A 162 3.94 -8.79 -15.05
C PHE A 162 3.12 -10.08 -15.27
N ILE A 163 2.44 -10.54 -14.22
CA ILE A 163 1.67 -11.81 -14.23
C ILE A 163 0.67 -11.89 -15.40
N PRO A 164 -0.06 -10.82 -15.76
CA PRO A 164 -0.95 -10.81 -16.92
C PRO A 164 -0.30 -11.08 -18.27
N ASP A 165 0.99 -10.78 -18.46
CA ASP A 165 1.68 -10.99 -19.74
C ASP A 165 2.07 -12.46 -19.95
N LEU A 166 2.23 -13.22 -18.86
CA LEU A 166 2.59 -14.64 -18.91
C LEU A 166 1.37 -15.57 -19.03
N ILE A 167 0.28 -15.24 -18.35
CA ILE A 167 -0.88 -16.14 -18.17
C ILE A 167 -2.14 -15.59 -18.90
N GLY A 168 -2.06 -14.37 -19.43
CA GLY A 168 -3.19 -13.65 -20.01
C GLY A 168 -3.98 -12.86 -18.97
N TRP A 169 -4.52 -11.73 -19.40
CA TRP A 169 -5.11 -10.70 -18.53
C TRP A 169 -6.22 -11.23 -17.62
N LYS A 170 -7.12 -12.04 -18.18
CA LYS A 170 -8.23 -12.65 -17.44
C LYS A 170 -7.73 -13.60 -16.35
N MET A 171 -6.71 -14.42 -16.65
CA MET A 171 -6.16 -15.39 -15.69
C MET A 171 -5.26 -14.73 -14.64
N GLY A 172 -4.56 -13.65 -15.00
CA GLY A 172 -3.74 -12.88 -14.05
C GLY A 172 -4.57 -12.19 -12.97
N ILE A 173 -5.71 -11.60 -13.33
CA ILE A 173 -6.64 -11.00 -12.36
C ILE A 173 -7.26 -12.10 -11.48
N LEU A 174 -7.70 -13.19 -12.12
CA LEU A 174 -8.38 -14.29 -11.44
C LEU A 174 -7.45 -15.00 -10.45
N SER A 175 -6.17 -15.18 -10.78
CA SER A 175 -5.17 -15.78 -9.89
C SER A 175 -4.94 -14.94 -8.63
N ILE A 176 -4.81 -13.61 -8.78
CA ILE A 176 -4.65 -12.69 -7.63
C ILE A 176 -5.91 -12.70 -6.76
N CYS A 177 -7.10 -12.67 -7.39
CA CYS A 177 -8.37 -12.73 -6.67
C CYS A 177 -8.51 -14.05 -5.90
N ILE A 178 -8.20 -15.19 -6.52
CA ILE A 178 -8.21 -16.50 -5.86
C ILE A 178 -7.23 -16.52 -4.70
N LEU A 179 -5.99 -16.04 -4.88
CA LEU A 179 -4.96 -16.07 -3.85
C LEU A 179 -5.39 -15.23 -2.63
N MET A 180 -5.93 -14.03 -2.85
CA MET A 180 -6.45 -13.18 -1.79
C MET A 180 -7.71 -13.75 -1.13
N LEU A 181 -8.57 -14.43 -1.89
CA LEU A 181 -9.78 -15.08 -1.36
C LEU A 181 -9.42 -16.31 -0.53
N LEU A 182 -8.45 -17.11 -0.97
CA LEU A 182 -7.89 -18.22 -0.18
C LEU A 182 -7.28 -17.68 1.13
N TRP A 183 -6.52 -16.60 1.07
CA TRP A 183 -6.00 -15.94 2.27
C TRP A 183 -7.12 -15.49 3.20
N TYR A 184 -8.17 -14.86 2.67
CA TYR A 184 -9.35 -14.46 3.43
C TYR A 184 -10.01 -15.66 4.13
N LEU A 185 -10.18 -16.79 3.42
CA LEU A 185 -10.76 -18.02 3.97
C LEU A 185 -9.87 -18.62 5.07
N ILE A 186 -8.56 -18.66 4.86
CA ILE A 186 -7.60 -19.16 5.86
C ILE A 186 -7.66 -18.32 7.13
N VAL A 187 -7.66 -16.98 7.00
CA VAL A 187 -7.79 -16.06 8.14
C VAL A 187 -9.14 -16.26 8.84
N SER A 188 -10.23 -16.37 8.09
CA SER A 188 -11.55 -16.59 8.67
C SER A 188 -11.67 -17.94 9.38
N TRP A 189 -11.05 -18.98 8.83
CA TRP A 189 -10.97 -20.29 9.46
C TRP A 189 -10.11 -20.25 10.73
N ASN A 190 -9.00 -19.54 10.70
CA ASN A 190 -8.13 -19.38 11.85
C ASN A 190 -8.80 -18.58 12.99
N GLU A 191 -9.59 -17.56 12.67
CA GLU A 191 -10.37 -16.82 13.66
C GLU A 191 -11.42 -17.72 14.34
N ALA A 192 -12.08 -18.61 13.58
CA ALA A 192 -13.07 -19.54 14.11
C ALA A 192 -12.45 -20.69 14.93
N THR A 193 -11.28 -21.18 14.52
CA THR A 193 -10.66 -22.37 15.13
C THR A 193 -9.58 -22.05 16.16
N ARG A 194 -9.03 -20.83 16.16
CA ARG A 194 -7.86 -20.37 16.93
C ARG A 194 -6.64 -21.31 16.87
N LYS A 195 -6.57 -22.19 15.87
CA LYS A 195 -5.54 -23.25 15.79
C LYS A 195 -4.15 -22.76 15.41
N LEU A 196 -4.05 -21.62 14.70
CA LEU A 196 -2.77 -21.02 14.33
C LEU A 196 -2.37 -19.87 15.27
N VAL A 197 -3.09 -19.71 16.39
CA VAL A 197 -2.74 -18.71 17.39
C VAL A 197 -1.58 -19.24 18.21
N VAL A 198 -0.45 -18.53 18.16
CA VAL A 198 0.76 -18.84 18.92
C VAL A 198 0.65 -18.13 20.27
N VAL A 199 -0.25 -18.61 21.14
CA VAL A 199 -0.37 -18.21 22.56
C VAL A 199 -0.51 -19.46 23.40
#